data_AF-A0A9D7GAB2-F1
#
_entry.id   AF-A0A9D7GAB2-F1
#
_cell.length_a   1.000
_cell.length_b   1.000
_cell.length_c   1.000
_cell.angle_alpha   90.00
_cell.angle_beta   90.00
_cell.angle_gamma   90.00
#
_symmetry.space_group_name_H-M   'P 1'
#
loop_
_entity.id
_entity.type
_entity.pdbx_description
1 polymer ?
#
loop_
_entity_poly.entity_id
_entity_poly.type
_entity_poly.pdbx_seq_one_letter_code
_entity_poly.pdbx_strand_id
1 'polypeptide(L)'
;MLQLARDLAEYDHTRSNDYLFIAFSGEEKGLYGSNYWTKNPTVPVAELNYMINLDMVGRLDSAGAIGINGVGTSPAWAEVNRNLVGNLNVKTTTSGIGPSDHTSFYLQGVPAIHFFTGTHADYHKPTDDEEKINYEGMLRVARHIESLIATLNDDGKLAFTKTEDVSTEDTPRFKVTLGVVPDYLYDGKGMRIDGITEGKPAANAGLKVGDVVVKLGAIDVADMMGYMKALAQFNKGDTAKVKVLRAGKEVETDVTF
;
A
#
# COMPACT_ATOMS: atom_id res chain seq x y z
N MET A 1 11.04 11.64 -2.52
CA MET A 1 11.15 12.21 -3.88
C MET A 1 12.29 13.23 -4.00
N LEU A 2 12.24 14.39 -3.32
CA LEU A 2 13.28 15.43 -3.49
C LEU A 2 14.70 14.97 -3.11
N GLN A 3 14.83 14.14 -2.07
CA GLN A 3 16.10 13.53 -1.71
C GLN A 3 16.65 12.60 -2.82
N LEU A 4 15.81 11.71 -3.36
CA LEU A 4 16.17 10.87 -4.51
C LEU A 4 16.64 11.70 -5.71
N ALA A 5 15.97 12.83 -5.99
CA ALA A 5 16.37 13.72 -7.08
C ALA A 5 17.77 14.32 -6.88
N ARG A 6 18.11 14.67 -5.63
CA ARG A 6 19.45 15.13 -5.28
C ARG A 6 20.47 14.00 -5.46
N ASP A 7 20.19 12.83 -4.90
CA ASP A 7 21.16 11.74 -4.86
C ASP A 7 21.42 11.18 -6.27
N LEU A 8 20.37 10.99 -7.08
CA LEU A 8 20.49 10.52 -8.47
C LEU A 8 21.21 11.52 -9.39
N ALA A 9 21.22 12.82 -9.06
CA ALA A 9 22.04 13.78 -9.78
C ALA A 9 23.55 13.57 -9.53
N GLU A 10 23.92 12.99 -8.39
CA GLU A 10 25.31 12.74 -7.99
C GLU A 10 25.79 11.32 -8.34
N TYR A 11 24.89 10.33 -8.47
CA TYR A 11 25.26 8.95 -8.78
C TYR A 11 25.63 8.71 -10.26
N ASP A 12 26.90 8.37 -10.52
CA ASP A 12 27.37 8.03 -11.87
C ASP A 12 26.74 6.73 -12.43
N HIS A 13 26.37 5.77 -11.57
CA HIS A 13 25.80 4.47 -11.96
C HIS A 13 24.29 4.49 -12.25
N THR A 14 23.71 5.66 -12.46
CA THR A 14 22.27 5.83 -12.74
C THR A 14 22.00 6.67 -14.00
N ARG A 15 23.03 6.90 -14.83
CA ARG A 15 22.96 7.87 -15.94
C ARG A 15 22.53 7.29 -17.29
N SER A 16 22.14 6.02 -17.34
CA SER A 16 21.63 5.41 -18.58
C SER A 16 20.15 5.76 -18.84
N ASN A 17 19.48 6.43 -17.90
CA ASN A 17 18.09 6.88 -17.99
C ASN A 17 17.96 8.35 -17.59
N ASP A 18 16.97 9.04 -18.15
CA ASP A 18 16.51 10.35 -17.69
C ASP A 18 15.45 10.20 -16.59
N TYR A 19 15.48 11.06 -15.58
CA TYR A 19 14.55 11.02 -14.45
C TYR A 19 13.57 12.19 -14.48
N LEU A 20 12.28 11.88 -14.46
CA LEU A 20 11.20 12.84 -14.30
C LEU A 20 10.59 12.69 -12.89
N PHE A 21 10.73 13.73 -12.06
CA PHE A 21 10.11 13.79 -10.74
C PHE A 21 8.81 14.59 -10.81
N ILE A 22 7.71 13.99 -10.34
CA ILE A 22 6.37 14.60 -10.42
C ILE A 22 5.69 14.49 -9.06
N ALA A 23 5.15 15.61 -8.57
CA ALA A 23 4.22 15.63 -7.45
C ALA A 23 2.81 15.88 -8.00
N PHE A 24 1.91 14.91 -7.87
CA PHE A 24 0.56 15.01 -8.39
C PHE A 24 -0.36 15.78 -7.43
N SER A 25 -1.41 16.38 -7.99
CA SER A 25 -2.49 17.01 -7.23
C SER A 25 -3.77 16.21 -7.40
N GLY A 26 -4.64 16.19 -6.37
CA GLY A 26 -5.94 15.54 -6.45
C GLY A 26 -5.89 14.00 -6.49
N GLU A 27 -4.84 13.39 -5.94
CA GLU A 27 -4.75 11.93 -5.71
C GLU A 27 -5.98 11.46 -4.91
N GLU A 28 -6.23 12.08 -3.76
CA GLU A 28 -7.35 11.81 -2.84
C GLU A 28 -8.75 12.07 -3.44
N LYS A 29 -8.83 12.68 -4.63
CA LYS A 29 -10.08 12.87 -5.39
C LYS A 29 -10.33 11.79 -6.44
N GLY A 30 -9.45 10.79 -6.50
CA GLY A 30 -9.48 9.71 -7.48
C GLY A 30 -8.45 9.91 -8.59
N LEU A 31 -7.20 10.18 -8.21
CA LEU A 31 -6.02 10.23 -9.08
C LEU A 31 -6.10 11.30 -10.18
N TYR A 32 -6.74 12.45 -9.90
CA TYR A 32 -7.04 13.44 -10.94
C TYR A 32 -5.79 13.96 -11.66
N GLY A 33 -4.74 14.28 -10.90
CA GLY A 33 -3.49 14.81 -11.45
C GLY A 33 -2.74 13.81 -12.32
N SER A 34 -2.48 12.60 -11.81
CA SER A 34 -1.77 11.56 -12.56
C SER A 34 -2.56 11.12 -13.79
N ASN A 35 -3.87 10.94 -13.67
CA ASN A 35 -4.76 10.59 -14.78
C ASN A 35 -4.79 11.68 -15.86
N TYR A 36 -4.83 12.95 -15.47
CA TYR A 36 -4.74 14.05 -16.43
C TYR A 36 -3.37 14.06 -17.13
N TRP A 37 -2.28 13.94 -16.38
CA TRP A 37 -0.93 14.00 -16.94
C TRP A 37 -0.67 12.85 -17.91
N THR A 38 -1.06 11.61 -17.59
CA THR A 38 -0.85 10.47 -18.51
C THR A 38 -1.65 10.58 -19.81
N LYS A 39 -2.74 11.36 -19.82
CA LYS A 39 -3.52 11.70 -21.04
C LYS A 39 -3.03 12.95 -21.76
N ASN A 40 -2.30 13.83 -21.08
CA ASN A 40 -1.78 15.10 -21.61
C ASN A 40 -0.31 15.27 -21.20
N PRO A 41 0.57 14.34 -21.59
CA PRO A 41 1.88 14.25 -20.97
C PRO A 41 2.84 15.27 -21.58
N THR A 42 3.77 15.76 -20.75
CA THR A 42 4.85 16.66 -21.22
C THR A 42 5.98 15.90 -21.92
N VAL A 43 6.05 14.58 -21.73
CA VAL A 43 6.94 13.63 -22.41
C VAL A 43 6.08 12.46 -22.86
N PRO A 44 6.21 11.93 -24.10
CA PRO A 44 5.34 10.85 -24.56
C PRO A 44 5.35 9.64 -23.61
N VAL A 45 4.17 9.17 -23.19
CA VAL A 45 4.06 8.02 -22.26
C VAL A 45 4.76 6.77 -22.80
N ALA A 46 4.76 6.61 -24.13
CA ALA A 46 5.45 5.50 -24.80
C ALA A 46 6.99 5.54 -24.63
N GLU A 47 7.58 6.67 -24.25
CA GLU A 47 9.02 6.79 -23.97
C GLU A 47 9.37 6.46 -22.52
N LEU A 48 8.37 6.41 -21.62
CA LEU A 48 8.61 6.06 -20.23
C LEU A 48 9.07 4.61 -20.12
N ASN A 49 10.13 4.39 -19.36
CA ASN A 49 10.67 3.07 -19.08
C ASN A 49 9.83 2.37 -17.98
N TYR A 50 9.64 3.07 -16.86
CA TYR A 50 8.84 2.62 -15.73
C TYR A 50 8.43 3.79 -14.83
N MET A 51 7.55 3.53 -13.87
CA MET A 51 7.11 4.49 -12.87
C MET A 51 7.26 3.92 -11.45
N ILE A 52 7.92 4.67 -10.57
CA ILE A 52 8.03 4.36 -9.14
C ILE A 52 7.20 5.39 -8.38
N ASN A 53 6.13 4.93 -7.74
CA ASN A 53 5.25 5.75 -6.92
C ASN A 53 5.64 5.68 -5.44
N LEU A 54 5.62 6.83 -4.77
CA LEU A 54 5.91 6.95 -3.34
C LEU A 54 4.70 7.56 -2.65
N ASP A 55 4.07 6.79 -1.75
CA ASP A 55 2.91 7.27 -1.02
C ASP A 55 2.91 6.64 0.37
N MET A 56 2.77 7.47 1.40
CA MET A 56 2.96 7.10 2.81
C MET A 56 4.28 6.34 3.05
N VAL A 57 5.43 6.96 2.77
CA VAL A 57 6.77 6.34 2.98
C VAL A 57 7.46 6.81 4.27
N GLY A 58 6.74 7.54 5.12
CA GLY A 58 7.29 8.22 6.30
C GLY A 58 7.19 7.44 7.62
N ARG A 59 6.46 6.32 7.66
CA ARG A 59 6.02 5.66 8.90
C ARG A 59 6.55 4.24 9.01
N LEU A 60 7.77 4.01 8.50
CA LEU A 60 8.43 2.71 8.58
C LEU A 60 8.56 2.27 10.05
N ASP A 61 7.95 1.14 10.37
CA ASP A 61 7.91 0.60 11.72
C ASP A 61 9.24 -0.09 12.13
N SER A 62 9.31 -0.55 13.38
CA SER A 62 10.48 -1.28 13.87
C SER A 62 10.66 -2.66 13.23
N ALA A 63 9.60 -3.25 12.65
CA ALA A 63 9.70 -4.49 11.89
C ALA A 63 10.33 -4.26 10.51
N GLY A 64 10.45 -3.00 10.08
CA GLY A 64 10.98 -2.63 8.78
C GLY A 64 10.09 -3.07 7.63
N ALA A 65 8.79 -3.26 7.89
CA ALA A 65 7.85 -3.74 6.89
C ALA A 65 7.59 -2.64 5.84
N ILE A 66 7.75 -2.99 4.57
CA ILE A 66 7.45 -2.10 3.45
C ILE A 66 6.66 -2.86 2.40
N GLY A 67 5.58 -2.25 1.94
CA GLY A 67 4.78 -2.78 0.85
C GLY A 67 5.24 -2.22 -0.49
N ILE A 68 5.39 -3.10 -1.47
CA ILE A 68 5.73 -2.78 -2.85
C ILE A 68 4.69 -3.44 -3.75
N ASN A 69 3.71 -2.65 -4.17
CA ASN A 69 2.61 -3.11 -5.02
C ASN A 69 2.97 -3.00 -6.49
N GLY A 70 2.31 -3.77 -7.35
CA GLY A 70 2.51 -3.71 -8.79
C GLY A 70 3.70 -4.50 -9.32
N VAL A 71 4.34 -5.37 -8.54
CA VAL A 71 5.52 -6.12 -9.02
C VAL A 71 5.19 -7.09 -10.17
N GLY A 72 3.91 -7.38 -10.40
CA GLY A 72 3.46 -8.17 -11.56
C GLY A 72 3.48 -7.40 -12.87
N THR A 73 3.67 -6.07 -12.85
CA THR A 73 3.66 -5.22 -14.06
C THR A 73 4.90 -5.34 -14.92
N SER A 74 5.96 -6.01 -14.43
CA SER A 74 7.16 -6.33 -15.18
C SER A 74 7.95 -7.46 -14.50
N PRO A 75 8.55 -8.40 -15.25
CA PRO A 75 9.46 -9.40 -14.68
C PRO A 75 10.70 -8.77 -14.00
N ALA A 76 11.09 -7.55 -14.40
CA ALA A 76 12.22 -6.84 -13.82
C ALA A 76 12.04 -6.52 -12.33
N TRP A 77 10.78 -6.40 -11.86
CA TRP A 77 10.48 -6.12 -10.46
C TRP A 77 10.83 -7.25 -9.50
N ALA A 78 11.27 -8.42 -9.99
CA ALA A 78 11.88 -9.43 -9.15
C ALA A 78 13.13 -8.90 -8.41
N GLU A 79 13.81 -7.87 -8.92
CA GLU A 79 14.97 -7.22 -8.27
C GLU A 79 14.63 -6.56 -6.94
N VAL A 80 13.38 -6.13 -6.75
CA VAL A 80 12.91 -5.50 -5.51
C VAL A 80 13.21 -6.38 -4.28
N ASN A 81 13.08 -7.70 -4.41
CA ASN A 81 13.35 -8.65 -3.31
C ASN A 81 14.82 -9.08 -3.23
N ARG A 82 15.64 -8.81 -4.24
CA ARG A 82 17.05 -9.24 -4.30
C ARG A 82 17.99 -8.23 -3.64
N ASN A 83 17.72 -6.93 -3.79
CA ASN A 83 18.63 -5.86 -3.37
C ASN A 83 18.10 -5.12 -2.13
N LEU A 84 17.90 -5.85 -1.04
CA LEU A 84 17.37 -5.28 0.21
C LEU A 84 18.43 -4.41 0.90
N VAL A 85 18.14 -3.12 1.04
CA VAL A 85 18.99 -2.19 1.79
C VAL A 85 18.45 -2.05 3.22
N GLY A 86 19.33 -2.22 4.21
CA GLY A 86 19.03 -1.88 5.60
C GLY A 86 17.94 -2.74 6.24
N ASN A 87 17.92 -4.05 6.01
CA ASN A 87 17.00 -5.02 6.65
C ASN A 87 15.51 -4.67 6.50
N LEU A 88 15.10 -4.22 5.31
CA LEU A 88 13.68 -4.06 4.99
C LEU A 88 13.01 -5.43 4.84
N ASN A 89 11.80 -5.56 5.37
CA ASN A 89 10.93 -6.72 5.18
C ASN A 89 9.92 -6.37 4.07
N VAL A 90 10.31 -6.67 2.83
CA VAL A 90 9.50 -6.34 1.65
C VAL A 90 8.32 -7.30 1.54
N LYS A 91 7.12 -6.73 1.43
CA LYS A 91 5.87 -7.41 1.10
C LYS A 91 5.42 -6.94 -0.28
N THR A 92 5.09 -7.88 -1.17
CA THR A 92 4.76 -7.54 -2.56
C THR A 92 3.35 -7.98 -2.94
N THR A 93 2.73 -7.21 -3.83
CA THR A 93 1.50 -7.60 -4.52
C THR A 93 1.68 -7.47 -6.02
N THR A 94 1.01 -8.33 -6.79
CA THR A 94 1.24 -8.41 -8.24
C THR A 94 0.41 -7.42 -9.04
N SER A 95 -0.83 -7.10 -8.62
CA SER A 95 -1.75 -6.21 -9.32
C SER A 95 -1.14 -4.83 -9.59
N GLY A 96 -1.21 -4.38 -10.85
CA GLY A 96 -0.87 -3.01 -11.25
C GLY A 96 -1.94 -1.97 -10.89
N ILE A 97 -3.11 -2.43 -10.43
CA ILE A 97 -4.17 -1.57 -9.89
C ILE A 97 -4.04 -1.50 -8.37
N GLY A 98 -3.97 -0.27 -7.86
CA GLY A 98 -3.98 0.06 -6.43
C GLY A 98 -4.51 1.48 -6.16
N PRO A 99 -4.72 1.84 -4.89
CA PRO A 99 -5.29 3.13 -4.50
C PRO A 99 -4.22 4.24 -4.46
N SER A 100 -3.44 4.41 -5.52
CA SER A 100 -2.46 5.50 -5.63
C SER A 100 -2.06 5.74 -7.10
N ASP A 101 -1.24 6.76 -7.37
CA ASP A 101 -1.02 7.32 -8.72
C ASP A 101 -0.37 6.35 -9.74
N HIS A 102 0.36 5.32 -9.28
CA HIS A 102 0.92 4.27 -10.15
C HIS A 102 -0.13 3.63 -11.08
N THR A 103 -1.38 3.51 -10.62
CA THR A 103 -2.49 2.97 -11.42
C THR A 103 -2.68 3.74 -12.73
N SER A 104 -2.55 5.07 -12.72
CA SER A 104 -2.70 5.90 -13.92
C SER A 104 -1.66 5.57 -14.99
N PHE A 105 -0.46 5.14 -14.59
CA PHE A 105 0.63 4.75 -15.49
C PHE A 105 0.49 3.30 -15.97
N TYR A 106 0.15 2.38 -15.05
CA TYR A 106 -0.15 0.99 -15.40
C TYR A 106 -1.25 0.90 -16.47
N LEU A 107 -2.31 1.69 -16.36
CA LEU A 107 -3.40 1.74 -17.33
C LEU A 107 -2.98 2.26 -18.72
N GLN A 108 -1.81 2.90 -18.84
CA GLN A 108 -1.21 3.28 -20.12
C GLN A 108 -0.16 2.28 -20.63
N GLY A 109 0.01 1.13 -19.98
CA GLY A 109 1.00 0.11 -20.38
C GLY A 109 2.42 0.40 -19.90
N VAL A 110 2.59 1.20 -18.86
CA VAL A 110 3.89 1.49 -18.24
C VAL A 110 4.09 0.55 -17.03
N PRO A 111 5.23 -0.15 -16.92
CA PRO A 111 5.60 -0.87 -15.70
C PRO A 111 5.56 0.08 -14.50
N ALA A 112 4.78 -0.24 -13.47
CA ALA A 112 4.56 0.67 -12.36
C ALA A 112 4.54 -0.08 -11.03
N ILE A 113 5.27 0.44 -10.05
CA ILE A 113 5.29 -0.06 -8.68
C ILE A 113 5.05 1.05 -7.68
N HIS A 114 4.51 0.70 -6.51
CA HIS A 114 4.16 1.62 -5.45
C HIS A 114 4.74 1.19 -4.11
N PHE A 115 5.57 2.07 -3.54
CA PHE A 115 6.16 1.90 -2.21
C PHE A 115 5.29 2.59 -1.16
N PHE A 116 4.95 1.87 -0.08
CA PHE A 116 4.24 2.39 1.09
C PHE A 116 4.68 1.69 2.38
N THR A 117 4.65 2.39 3.52
CA THR A 117 5.05 1.83 4.83
C THR A 117 3.87 1.32 5.65
N GLY A 118 2.78 0.95 4.98
CA GLY A 118 1.54 0.55 5.65
C GLY A 118 0.66 1.74 6.04
N THR A 119 -0.53 1.44 6.53
CA THR A 119 -1.41 2.43 7.16
C THR A 119 -0.97 2.72 8.59
N HIS A 120 -1.69 3.62 9.26
CA HIS A 120 -1.52 3.88 10.69
C HIS A 120 -2.80 4.49 11.27
N ALA A 121 -2.88 4.56 12.60
CA ALA A 121 -4.03 5.08 13.33
C ALA A 121 -4.39 6.54 12.96
N ASP A 122 -3.42 7.32 12.49
CA ASP A 122 -3.59 8.72 12.09
C ASP A 122 -4.00 8.93 10.63
N TYR A 123 -4.05 7.87 9.82
CA TYR A 123 -4.32 7.98 8.39
C TYR A 123 -5.68 8.67 8.13
N HIS A 124 -5.70 9.64 7.22
CA HIS A 124 -6.84 10.53 6.91
C HIS A 124 -7.36 11.33 8.12
N LYS A 125 -6.51 11.65 9.09
CA LYS A 125 -6.88 12.47 10.25
C LYS A 125 -5.97 13.70 10.37
N PRO A 126 -6.45 14.80 11.00
CA PRO A 126 -5.62 15.96 11.30
C PRO A 126 -4.41 15.67 12.19
N THR A 127 -4.37 14.49 12.81
CA THR A 127 -3.24 14.04 13.63
C THR A 127 -2.13 13.40 12.80
N ASP A 128 -2.26 13.26 11.49
CA ASP A 128 -1.17 12.82 10.62
C ASP A 128 -0.18 13.96 10.39
N ASP A 129 0.80 14.07 11.28
CA ASP A 129 1.60 15.29 11.45
C ASP A 129 3.11 14.98 11.60
N GLU A 130 3.98 15.97 11.44
CA GLU A 130 5.40 15.74 11.16
C GLU A 130 6.19 15.04 12.28
N GLU A 131 5.76 15.15 13.54
CA GLU A 131 6.43 14.55 14.69
C GLU A 131 6.38 13.02 14.69
N LYS A 132 5.52 12.47 13.83
CA LYS A 132 5.29 11.04 13.66
C LYS A 132 6.17 10.41 12.60
N ILE A 133 6.94 11.21 11.86
CA ILE A 133 7.76 10.76 10.75
C ILE A 133 9.05 10.10 11.25
N ASN A 134 9.32 8.89 10.74
CA ASN A 134 10.57 8.19 10.90
C ASN A 134 11.53 8.55 9.75
N TYR A 135 12.32 9.61 9.92
CA TYR A 135 13.27 10.08 8.92
C TYR A 135 14.38 9.07 8.60
N GLU A 136 14.86 8.31 9.60
CA GLU A 136 15.83 7.23 9.36
C GLU A 136 15.22 6.11 8.51
N GLY A 137 13.95 5.79 8.76
CA GLY A 137 13.15 4.89 7.95
C GLY A 137 13.01 5.38 6.51
N MET A 138 12.65 6.64 6.30
CA MET A 138 12.57 7.24 4.96
C MET A 138 13.89 7.13 4.19
N LEU A 139 15.03 7.33 4.86
CA LEU A 139 16.35 7.19 4.25
C LEU A 139 16.64 5.74 3.83
N ARG A 140 16.23 4.75 4.64
CA ARG A 140 16.33 3.33 4.27
C ARG A 140 15.50 3.02 3.02
N VAL A 141 14.27 3.55 2.95
CA VAL A 141 13.40 3.39 1.77
C VAL A 141 14.02 4.05 0.54
N ALA A 142 14.51 5.28 0.66
CA ALA A 142 15.17 6.00 -0.44
C ALA A 142 16.38 5.24 -0.99
N ARG A 143 17.27 4.76 -0.11
CA ARG A 143 18.44 3.98 -0.51
C ARG A 143 18.08 2.65 -1.18
N HIS A 144 16.98 2.01 -0.76
CA HIS A 144 16.49 0.81 -1.42
C HIS A 144 15.99 1.11 -2.84
N ILE A 145 15.30 2.23 -3.04
CA ILE A 145 14.87 2.71 -4.37
C ILE A 145 16.08 3.06 -5.24
N GLU A 146 17.07 3.77 -4.70
CA GLU A 146 18.34 4.06 -5.40
C GLU A 146 19.05 2.78 -5.83
N SER A 147 19.13 1.79 -4.94
CA SER A 147 19.72 0.48 -5.27
C SER A 147 18.96 -0.20 -6.39
N LEU A 148 17.63 -0.17 -6.38
CA LEU A 148 16.81 -0.74 -7.46
C LEU A 148 17.05 -0.02 -8.79
N ILE A 149 17.06 1.31 -8.79
CA ILE A 149 17.32 2.13 -9.98
C ILE A 149 18.70 1.82 -10.55
N ALA A 150 19.73 1.75 -9.69
CA ALA A 150 21.08 1.42 -10.11
C ALA A 150 21.19 -0.01 -10.69
N THR A 151 20.48 -0.98 -10.10
CA THR A 151 20.43 -2.35 -10.65
C THR A 151 19.80 -2.39 -12.04
N LEU A 152 18.74 -1.62 -12.26
CA LEU A 152 17.99 -1.60 -13.52
C LEU A 152 18.59 -0.64 -14.57
N ASN A 153 19.67 0.07 -14.23
CA ASN A 153 20.17 1.20 -15.02
C ASN A 153 20.46 0.79 -16.48
N ASP A 154 21.05 -0.39 -16.69
CA ASP A 154 21.53 -0.84 -18.00
C ASP A 154 20.62 -1.90 -18.65
N ASP A 155 19.44 -2.16 -18.08
CA ASP A 155 18.48 -3.15 -18.59
C ASP A 155 17.70 -2.68 -19.84
N GLY A 156 17.92 -1.44 -20.26
CA GLY A 156 17.18 -0.82 -21.36
C GLY A 156 15.70 -0.65 -21.01
N LYS A 157 14.82 -0.78 -22.02
CA LYS A 157 13.37 -0.62 -21.81
C LYS A 157 12.77 -1.87 -21.18
N LEU A 158 12.23 -1.73 -19.97
CA LEU A 158 11.61 -2.81 -19.22
C LEU A 158 10.34 -3.31 -19.92
N ALA A 159 10.13 -4.63 -19.87
CA ALA A 159 8.94 -5.25 -20.41
C ALA A 159 7.72 -4.94 -19.54
N PHE A 160 6.60 -4.59 -20.17
CA PHE A 160 5.30 -4.45 -19.50
C PHE A 160 4.54 -5.78 -19.52
N THR A 161 3.97 -6.13 -18.37
CA THR A 161 3.06 -7.26 -18.20
C THR A 161 1.73 -6.73 -17.69
N LYS A 162 0.64 -6.98 -18.43
CA LYS A 162 -0.70 -6.72 -17.92
C LYS A 162 -1.03 -7.75 -16.83
N THR A 163 -1.48 -7.29 -15.67
CA THR A 163 -1.78 -8.15 -14.53
C THR A 163 -3.20 -8.70 -14.61
N GLU A 164 -3.42 -9.89 -14.03
CA GLU A 164 -4.77 -10.38 -13.78
C GLU A 164 -5.38 -9.54 -12.65
N ASP A 165 -6.08 -8.49 -13.05
CA ASP A 165 -6.74 -7.62 -12.10
C ASP A 165 -8.00 -8.32 -11.59
N VAL A 166 -8.13 -8.45 -10.27
CA VAL A 166 -9.36 -8.94 -9.65
C VAL A 166 -10.47 -7.99 -10.11
N SER A 167 -11.52 -8.52 -10.74
CA SER A 167 -12.62 -7.69 -11.20
C SER A 167 -13.12 -6.82 -10.04
N THR A 168 -13.22 -5.50 -10.25
CA THR A 168 -13.81 -4.61 -9.23
C THR A 168 -15.31 -4.88 -9.07
N GLU A 169 -15.92 -5.66 -9.97
CA GLU A 169 -17.27 -6.19 -9.84
C GLU A 169 -17.42 -7.10 -8.62
N ASP A 170 -16.37 -7.83 -8.24
CA ASP A 170 -16.37 -8.74 -7.09
C ASP A 170 -15.96 -8.06 -5.76
N THR A 171 -15.61 -6.77 -5.79
CA THR A 171 -15.23 -6.05 -4.56
C THR A 171 -16.48 -5.81 -3.70
N PRO A 172 -16.57 -6.36 -2.48
CA PRO A 172 -17.78 -6.25 -1.67
C PRO A 172 -18.09 -4.79 -1.32
N ARG A 173 -19.30 -4.33 -1.63
CA ARG A 173 -19.78 -3.01 -1.18
C ARG A 173 -20.27 -3.09 0.26
N PHE A 174 -19.74 -2.22 1.11
CA PHE A 174 -20.10 -2.16 2.53
C PHE A 174 -21.22 -1.16 2.79
N LYS A 175 -22.16 -1.55 3.65
CA LYS A 175 -23.18 -0.64 4.20
C LYS A 175 -22.81 -0.13 5.60
N VAL A 176 -21.83 -0.78 6.22
CA VAL A 176 -21.39 -0.54 7.60
C VAL A 176 -19.87 -0.50 7.67
N THR A 177 -19.35 -0.03 8.80
CA THR A 177 -17.92 -0.07 9.09
C THR A 177 -17.71 -0.68 10.47
N LEU A 178 -16.63 -1.46 10.62
CA LEU A 178 -16.17 -1.88 11.93
C LEU A 178 -15.47 -0.72 12.68
N GLY A 179 -15.03 0.32 11.98
CA GLY A 179 -14.32 1.47 12.58
C GLY A 179 -12.84 1.22 12.87
N VAL A 180 -12.23 0.29 12.14
CA VAL A 180 -10.82 -0.09 12.27
C VAL A 180 -10.03 0.32 11.03
N VAL A 181 -8.74 0.53 11.20
CA VAL A 181 -7.75 0.63 10.13
C VAL A 181 -7.06 -0.72 10.03
N PRO A 182 -7.23 -1.47 8.92
CA PRO A 182 -6.55 -2.74 8.72
C PRO A 182 -5.06 -2.56 8.53
N ASP A 183 -4.27 -3.49 9.04
CA ASP A 183 -2.85 -3.60 8.71
C ASP A 183 -2.67 -4.36 7.39
N TYR A 184 -2.42 -3.62 6.31
CA TYR A 184 -2.23 -4.20 4.99
C TYR A 184 -0.88 -4.92 4.80
N LEU A 185 0.07 -4.75 5.73
CA LEU A 185 1.39 -5.39 5.69
C LEU A 185 1.47 -6.65 6.57
N TYR A 186 0.39 -6.98 7.29
CA TYR A 186 0.29 -8.21 8.06
C TYR A 186 0.22 -9.43 7.15
N ASP A 187 1.11 -10.39 7.36
CA ASP A 187 1.26 -11.62 6.57
C ASP A 187 0.69 -12.88 7.26
N GLY A 188 0.17 -12.73 8.48
CA GLY A 188 -0.46 -13.83 9.21
C GLY A 188 -1.91 -14.07 8.79
N LYS A 189 -2.46 -15.18 9.26
CA LYS A 189 -3.87 -15.52 9.04
C LYS A 189 -4.79 -14.53 9.76
N GLY A 190 -5.72 -13.92 9.03
CA GLY A 190 -6.71 -12.97 9.54
C GLY A 190 -6.47 -11.54 9.06
N MET A 191 -7.14 -10.59 9.73
CA MET A 191 -6.94 -9.15 9.49
C MET A 191 -6.49 -8.50 10.80
N ARG A 192 -5.22 -8.05 10.86
CA ARG A 192 -4.68 -7.34 12.02
C ARG A 192 -5.19 -5.91 12.05
N ILE A 193 -5.61 -5.45 13.23
CA ILE A 193 -6.08 -4.09 13.45
C ILE A 193 -4.87 -3.21 13.78
N ASP A 194 -4.62 -2.20 12.96
CA ASP A 194 -3.53 -1.23 13.14
C ASP A 194 -4.02 0.10 13.74
N GLY A 195 -5.31 0.39 13.57
CA GLY A 195 -5.94 1.57 14.15
C GLY A 195 -7.38 1.32 14.55
N ILE A 196 -7.85 2.04 15.58
CA ILE A 196 -9.24 2.04 16.00
C ILE A 196 -9.74 3.47 16.08
N THR A 197 -10.95 3.70 15.59
CA THR A 197 -11.63 4.99 15.70
C THR A 197 -12.55 4.98 16.91
N GLU A 198 -12.34 5.90 17.85
CA GLU A 198 -13.19 6.03 19.04
C GLU A 198 -14.66 6.26 18.68
N GLY A 199 -15.56 5.71 19.51
CA GLY A 199 -17.01 5.78 19.31
C GLY A 199 -17.57 4.93 18.17
N LYS A 200 -16.73 4.21 17.42
CA LYS A 200 -17.14 3.27 16.36
C LYS A 200 -17.34 1.84 16.89
N PRO A 201 -18.01 0.94 16.12
CA PRO A 201 -18.37 -0.41 16.58
C PRO A 201 -17.24 -1.21 17.25
N ALA A 202 -16.05 -1.25 16.65
CA ALA A 202 -14.89 -1.95 17.23
C ALA A 202 -14.47 -1.40 18.60
N ALA A 203 -14.39 -0.07 18.74
CA ALA A 203 -14.01 0.57 19.99
C ALA A 203 -15.05 0.27 21.08
N ASN A 204 -16.34 0.39 20.74
CA ASN A 204 -17.44 0.14 21.67
C ASN A 204 -17.50 -1.34 22.11
N ALA A 205 -17.07 -2.25 21.24
CA ALA A 205 -16.97 -3.68 21.53
C ALA A 205 -15.66 -4.09 22.24
N GLY A 206 -14.78 -3.14 22.55
CA GLY A 206 -13.53 -3.37 23.27
C GLY A 206 -12.44 -4.08 22.46
N LEU A 207 -12.50 -4.01 21.12
CA LEU A 207 -11.38 -4.40 20.26
C LEU A 207 -10.21 -3.44 20.46
N LYS A 208 -8.99 -3.91 20.19
CA LYS A 208 -7.75 -3.18 20.43
C LYS A 208 -6.82 -3.23 19.21
N VAL A 209 -5.97 -2.22 19.08
CA VAL A 209 -4.82 -2.28 18.15
C VAL A 209 -3.97 -3.51 18.47
N GLY A 210 -3.56 -4.23 17.43
CA GLY A 210 -2.84 -5.50 17.53
C GLY A 210 -3.74 -6.74 17.61
N ASP A 211 -5.06 -6.60 17.78
CA ASP A 211 -5.99 -7.73 17.64
C ASP A 211 -6.00 -8.21 16.17
N VAL A 212 -6.02 -9.53 15.97
CA VAL A 212 -6.16 -10.14 14.65
C VAL A 212 -7.56 -10.73 14.49
N VAL A 213 -8.40 -10.15 13.65
CA VAL A 213 -9.74 -10.66 13.36
C VAL A 213 -9.63 -11.95 12.57
N VAL A 214 -10.11 -13.05 13.15
CA VAL A 214 -10.08 -14.40 12.56
C VAL A 214 -11.47 -14.94 12.24
N LYS A 215 -12.52 -14.32 12.77
CA LYS A 215 -13.92 -14.64 12.44
C LYS A 215 -14.82 -13.42 12.64
N LEU A 216 -15.72 -13.18 11.70
CA LEU A 216 -16.74 -12.14 11.78
C LEU A 216 -18.10 -12.74 11.42
N GLY A 217 -18.97 -12.87 12.43
CA GLY A 217 -20.22 -13.61 12.33
C GLY A 217 -19.99 -15.09 12.00
N ALA A 218 -20.61 -15.55 10.92
CA ALA A 218 -20.45 -16.93 10.44
C ALA A 218 -19.18 -17.13 9.59
N ILE A 219 -18.55 -16.05 9.12
CA ILE A 219 -17.44 -16.13 8.15
C ILE A 219 -16.10 -16.17 8.87
N ASP A 220 -15.28 -17.16 8.52
CA ASP A 220 -13.88 -17.19 8.90
C ASP A 220 -13.08 -16.18 8.07
N VAL A 221 -12.29 -15.36 8.76
CA VAL A 221 -11.46 -14.33 8.16
C VAL A 221 -10.06 -14.92 8.01
N ALA A 222 -9.74 -15.37 6.79
CA ALA A 222 -8.42 -15.90 6.47
C ALA A 222 -7.43 -14.79 6.09
N ASP A 223 -7.94 -13.72 5.48
CA ASP A 223 -7.18 -12.59 4.95
C ASP A 223 -8.08 -11.34 4.86
N MET A 224 -7.55 -10.28 4.24
CA MET A 224 -8.28 -9.03 4.05
C MET A 224 -9.54 -9.19 3.19
N MET A 225 -9.52 -10.05 2.16
CA MET A 225 -10.69 -10.29 1.32
C MET A 225 -11.79 -11.04 2.08
N GLY A 226 -11.42 -12.00 2.93
CA GLY A 226 -12.33 -12.68 3.85
C GLY A 226 -13.01 -11.71 4.81
N TYR A 227 -12.25 -10.76 5.36
CA TYR A 227 -12.80 -9.69 6.20
C TYR A 227 -13.80 -8.82 5.42
N MET A 228 -13.45 -8.41 4.20
CA MET A 228 -14.34 -7.63 3.34
C MET A 228 -15.63 -8.40 3.02
N LYS A 229 -15.53 -9.66 2.60
CA LYS A 229 -16.72 -10.49 2.33
C LYS A 229 -17.60 -10.64 3.56
N ALA A 230 -17.00 -10.78 4.74
CA ALA A 230 -17.73 -10.87 6.01
C ALA A 230 -18.45 -9.56 6.34
N LEU A 231 -17.75 -8.42 6.32
CA LEU A 231 -18.32 -7.13 6.69
C LEU A 231 -19.48 -6.71 5.76
N ALA A 232 -19.42 -7.07 4.48
CA ALA A 232 -20.46 -6.74 3.50
C ALA A 232 -21.81 -7.42 3.76
N GLN A 233 -21.88 -8.43 4.63
CA GLN A 233 -23.13 -9.11 4.98
C GLN A 233 -24.00 -8.33 5.98
N PHE A 234 -23.44 -7.34 6.66
CA PHE A 234 -24.10 -6.64 7.76
C PHE A 234 -24.74 -5.32 7.32
N ASN A 235 -25.81 -4.97 8.01
CA ASN A 235 -26.53 -3.70 7.91
C ASN A 235 -26.43 -2.95 9.25
N LYS A 236 -26.72 -1.66 9.21
CA LYS A 236 -26.73 -0.82 10.40
C LYS A 236 -27.74 -1.36 11.42
N GLY A 237 -27.31 -1.54 12.66
CA GLY A 237 -28.08 -2.11 13.75
C GLY A 237 -27.91 -3.62 13.93
N ASP A 238 -27.28 -4.33 12.98
CA ASP A 238 -26.99 -5.75 13.14
C ASP A 238 -25.91 -5.95 14.22
N THR A 239 -26.05 -7.02 15.00
CA THR A 239 -25.05 -7.45 15.98
C THR A 239 -24.44 -8.79 15.55
N ALA A 240 -23.12 -8.89 15.59
CA ALA A 240 -22.39 -10.09 15.22
C ALA A 240 -21.29 -10.42 16.24
N LYS A 241 -21.06 -11.72 16.44
CA LYS A 241 -19.89 -12.21 17.15
C LYS A 241 -18.63 -11.99 16.33
N VAL A 242 -17.62 -11.40 16.94
CA VAL A 242 -16.30 -11.21 16.36
C VAL A 242 -15.30 -11.95 17.21
N LYS A 243 -14.56 -12.87 16.58
CA LYS A 243 -13.45 -13.58 17.20
C LYS A 243 -12.14 -12.96 16.74
N VAL A 244 -11.30 -12.60 17.70
CA VAL A 244 -9.97 -12.06 17.48
C VAL A 244 -8.90 -12.86 18.22
N LEU A 245 -7.69 -12.85 17.70
CA LEU A 245 -6.50 -13.25 18.45
C LEU A 245 -5.88 -12.00 19.07
N ARG A 246 -5.89 -11.94 20.40
CA ARG A 246 -5.24 -10.90 21.19
C ARG A 246 -4.01 -11.47 21.87
N ALA A 247 -2.83 -11.04 21.44
CA ALA A 247 -1.56 -11.61 21.89
C ALA A 247 -1.54 -13.16 21.83
N GLY A 248 -2.07 -13.71 20.72
CA GLY A 248 -2.15 -15.14 20.47
C GLY A 248 -3.27 -15.90 21.18
N LYS A 249 -4.09 -15.25 22.01
CA LYS A 249 -5.23 -15.88 22.69
C LYS A 249 -6.54 -15.50 22.01
N GLU A 250 -7.44 -16.46 21.87
CA GLU A 250 -8.79 -16.18 21.36
C GLU A 250 -9.57 -15.30 22.35
N VAL A 251 -10.15 -14.23 21.82
CA VAL A 251 -11.09 -13.35 22.51
C VAL A 251 -12.30 -13.20 21.60
N GLU A 252 -13.48 -13.24 22.19
CA GLU A 252 -14.74 -13.06 21.47
C GLU A 252 -15.51 -11.88 22.06
N THR A 253 -16.11 -11.06 21.19
CA THR A 253 -16.94 -9.93 21.58
C THR A 253 -18.11 -9.78 20.63
N ASP A 254 -19.21 -9.18 21.11
CA ASP A 254 -20.35 -8.83 20.27
C ASP A 254 -20.16 -7.40 19.74
N VAL A 255 -20.20 -7.24 18.43
CA VAL A 255 -20.09 -5.95 17.74
C VAL A 255 -21.44 -5.58 17.14
N THR A 256 -21.90 -4.36 17.39
CA THR A 256 -23.11 -3.79 16.76
C THR A 256 -22.72 -2.71 15.76
N PHE A 257 -23.17 -2.84 14.51
CA PHE A 257 -22.77 -2.01 13.36
C PHE A 257 -23.59 -0.73 13.14
#